data_AF-A0A0S6WY60-F1
#
_entry.id   AF-A0A0S6WY60-F1
#
_cell.length_a   1.000
_cell.length_b   1.000
_cell.length_c   1.000
_cell.angle_alpha   90.00
_cell.angle_beta   90.00
_cell.angle_gamma   90.00
#
_symmetry.space_group_name_H-M   'P 1'
#
loop_
_entity.id
_entity.type
_entity.pdbx_description
1 polymer ?
#
loop_
_entity_poly.entity_id
_entity_poly.type
_entity_poly.pdbx_seq_one_letter_code
_entity_poly.pdbx_strand_id
1 'polypeptide(L)' 'MILRQGALAVPLAALLALVLAGCGQADSEPGPGGVTVGEARALDAAAKMLDERQVPSEALVPSGMAAPVPSEAAPR' A
#
# COMPACT_ATOMS: atom_id res chain seq x y z
N MET A 1 -44.27 26.18 12.91
CA MET A 1 -43.14 25.49 13.55
C MET A 1 -42.41 24.48 12.64
N ILE A 2 -42.90 24.23 11.41
CA ILE A 2 -42.33 23.24 10.48
C ILE A 2 -41.23 23.85 9.58
N LEU A 3 -41.33 25.13 9.20
CA LEU A 3 -40.29 25.80 8.39
C LEU A 3 -38.98 26.08 9.16
N ARG A 4 -38.98 26.12 10.51
CA ARG A 4 -37.75 26.22 11.32
C ARG A 4 -37.03 24.87 11.47
N GLN A 5 -37.70 23.75 11.24
CA GLN A 5 -37.13 22.40 11.35
C GLN A 5 -36.32 22.01 10.10
N GLY A 6 -36.68 22.53 8.92
CA GLY A 6 -35.93 22.31 7.68
C GLY A 6 -34.61 23.09 7.58
N ALA A 7 -34.52 24.26 8.24
CA ALA A 7 -33.32 25.10 8.21
C ALA A 7 -32.11 24.47 8.93
N LEU A 8 -32.34 23.57 9.89
CA LEU A 8 -31.31 22.81 10.59
C LEU A 8 -30.94 21.50 9.88
N ALA A 9 -31.79 21.00 8.98
CA ALA A 9 -31.55 19.74 8.28
C ALA A 9 -30.45 19.84 7.22
N VAL A 10 -30.35 20.99 6.53
CA VAL A 10 -29.31 21.24 5.51
C VAL A 10 -27.89 21.28 6.09
N PRO A 11 -27.59 22.06 7.15
CA PRO A 11 -26.24 22.07 7.74
C PRO A 11 -25.90 20.73 8.38
N LEU A 12 -26.87 20.01 8.96
CA LEU A 12 -26.65 18.69 9.54
C LEU A 12 -26.30 17.64 8.47
N ALA A 13 -27.00 17.64 7.33
CA ALA A 13 -26.69 16.75 6.22
C ALA A 13 -25.31 17.03 5.62
N ALA A 14 -24.93 18.30 5.50
CA ALA A 14 -23.59 18.70 5.04
C ALA A 14 -22.49 18.23 6.00
N LEU A 15 -22.70 18.37 7.31
CA LEU A 15 -21.78 17.87 8.35
C LEU A 15 -21.63 16.34 8.29
N LEU A 16 -22.73 15.58 8.12
CA LEU A 16 -22.65 14.13 7.96
C LEU A 16 -21.87 13.72 6.71
N ALA A 17 -22.05 14.42 5.59
CA ALA A 17 -21.30 14.15 4.35
C ALA A 17 -19.79 14.38 4.52
N LEU A 18 -19.39 15.42 5.26
CA LEU A 18 -17.99 15.71 5.59
C LEU A 18 -17.38 14.63 6.49
N VAL A 19 -18.12 14.11 7.47
CA VAL A 19 -17.65 13.02 8.33
C VAL A 19 -17.51 11.71 7.55
N LEU A 20 -18.45 11.41 6.63
CA LEU A 20 -18.35 10.23 5.76
C LEU A 20 -17.18 10.31 4.76
N ALA A 21 -16.82 11.52 4.29
CA ALA A 21 -15.67 11.70 3.42
C ALA A 21 -14.32 11.37 4.10
N GLY A 22 -14.27 11.36 5.44
CA GLY A 22 -13.11 10.94 6.22
C GLY A 22 -13.05 9.44 6.54
N CYS A 23 -14.15 8.69 6.31
CA CYS A 23 -14.17 7.23 6.47
C CYS A 23 -13.79 6.48 5.18
N GLY A 24 -13.39 7.20 4.13
CA GLY A 24 -12.78 6.61 2.94
C GLY A 24 -11.27 6.46 3.12
N GLN A 25 -10.70 5.38 2.58
CA GLN A 25 -9.27 5.11 2.64
C GLN A 25 -8.49 6.27 2.02
N ALA A 26 -7.81 7.06 2.84
CA ALA A 26 -6.82 8.00 2.36
C ALA A 26 -5.69 7.20 1.68
N ASP A 27 -5.14 7.66 0.57
CA ASP A 27 -4.04 6.97 -0.14
C ASP A 27 -2.81 6.70 0.77
N SER A 28 -2.69 7.47 1.85
CA SER A 28 -1.62 7.39 2.85
C SER A 28 -1.94 6.51 4.07
N GLU A 29 -3.17 6.00 4.21
CA GLU A 29 -3.49 5.05 5.29
C GLU A 29 -2.95 3.65 4.93
N PRO A 30 -2.30 2.94 5.87
CA PRO A 30 -1.82 1.58 5.63
C PRO A 30 -2.99 0.65 5.33
N GLY A 31 -2.99 0.06 4.13
CA GLY A 31 -3.96 -0.96 3.75
C GLY A 31 -3.67 -2.32 4.43
N PRO A 32 -4.50 -3.34 4.18
CA PRO A 32 -4.24 -4.70 4.64
C PRO A 32 -2.88 -5.18 4.10
N GLY A 33 -1.96 -5.50 5.00
CA GLY A 33 -0.55 -5.76 4.69
C GLY A 33 0.43 -4.68 5.17
N GLY A 34 -0.07 -3.58 5.75
CA GLY A 34 0.76 -2.54 6.35
C GLY A 34 1.43 -1.60 5.35
N VAL A 35 1.00 -1.64 4.08
CA VAL A 35 1.51 -0.80 2.99
C VAL A 35 0.41 0.15 2.52
N THR A 36 0.80 1.39 2.22
CA THR A 36 -0.05 2.40 1.60
C THR A 36 -0.29 2.08 0.12
N VAL A 37 -1.30 2.72 -0.47
CA VAL A 37 -1.58 2.59 -1.92
C VAL A 37 -0.39 3.09 -2.75
N GLY A 38 0.28 4.16 -2.29
CA GLY A 38 1.48 4.69 -2.93
C GLY A 38 2.66 3.71 -2.90
N GLU A 39 2.90 3.06 -1.76
CA GLU A 39 3.94 2.04 -1.61
C GLU A 39 3.68 0.81 -2.47
N ALA A 40 2.43 0.31 -2.49
CA ALA A 40 2.05 -0.82 -3.33
C ALA A 40 2.31 -0.54 -4.83
N ARG A 41 1.94 0.65 -5.30
CA ARG A 41 2.21 1.07 -6.69
C ARG A 41 3.71 1.14 -7.00
N ALA A 42 4.53 1.60 -6.06
CA ALA A 42 5.98 1.64 -6.23
C ALA A 42 6.59 0.23 -6.30
N LEU A 43 6.10 -0.69 -5.46
CA LEU A 43 6.48 -2.11 -5.49
C LEU A 43 6.12 -2.78 -6.83
N ASP A 44 4.91 -2.54 -7.35
CA ASP A 44 4.48 -3.07 -8.65
C ASP A 44 5.34 -2.55 -9.81
N ALA A 45 5.71 -1.27 -9.78
CA ALA A 45 6.59 -0.70 -10.78
C ALA A 45 7.98 -1.37 -10.75
N ALA A 46 8.52 -1.64 -9.56
CA ALA A 46 9.79 -2.35 -9.40
C ALA A 46 9.70 -3.80 -9.91
N ALA A 47 8.59 -4.50 -9.63
CA ALA A 47 8.35 -5.85 -10.13
C ALA A 47 8.29 -5.86 -11.67
N LYS A 48 7.59 -4.91 -12.29
CA LYS A 48 7.56 -4.77 -13.76
C LYS A 48 8.95 -4.57 -14.36
N MET A 49 9.81 -3.77 -13.74
CA MET A 49 11.20 -3.62 -14.18
C MET A 49 11.99 -4.92 -14.07
N LEU A 50 11.67 -5.79 -13.12
CA LEU A 50 12.26 -7.13 -13.03
C LEU A 50 11.73 -8.05 -14.12
N ASP A 51 10.45 -8.00 -14.47
CA ASP A 51 9.90 -8.84 -15.54
C ASP A 51 10.44 -8.46 -16.93
N GLU A 52 10.64 -7.16 -17.18
CA GLU A 52 11.24 -6.66 -18.42
C GLU A 52 12.71 -7.07 -18.58
N ARG A 53 13.42 -7.23 -17.46
CA ARG A 53 14.77 -7.77 -17.43
C ARG A 53 14.65 -9.29 -17.38
N GLN A 54 14.88 -10.03 -18.46
CA GLN A 54 14.93 -11.50 -18.39
C GLN A 54 15.90 -11.94 -17.28
N VAL A 55 15.36 -12.31 -16.12
CA VAL A 55 16.15 -12.66 -14.96
C VAL A 55 16.71 -14.06 -15.24
N PRO A 56 18.03 -14.26 -15.23
CA PRO A 56 18.61 -15.57 -15.50
C PRO A 56 18.07 -16.58 -14.50
N SER A 57 17.72 -17.79 -14.95
CA SER A 57 17.11 -18.84 -14.10
C SER A 57 17.93 -19.19 -12.86
N GLU A 58 19.25 -19.00 -12.91
CA GLU A 58 20.17 -19.15 -11.77
C GLU A 58 19.82 -18.18 -10.63
N ALA A 59 19.35 -16.97 -10.93
CA ALA A 59 18.97 -15.99 -9.90
C ALA A 59 17.60 -16.27 -9.27
N LEU A 60 16.86 -17.25 -9.79
CA LEU A 60 15.56 -17.68 -9.25
C LEU A 60 15.70 -18.85 -8.26
N VAL A 61 16.92 -19.32 -7.98
CA VAL A 61 17.15 -20.35 -6.95
C VAL A 61 16.81 -19.77 -5.58
N PRO A 62 15.85 -20.36 -4.83
CA PRO A 62 15.55 -19.91 -3.48
C PRO A 62 16.81 -19.97 -2.62
N SER A 63 17.11 -18.90 -1.89
CA SER A 63 18.36 -18.80 -1.10
C SER A 63 18.51 -19.90 -0.04
N GLY A 64 17.44 -20.62 0.30
CA GLY A 64 17.48 -21.80 1.19
C GLY A 64 17.81 -23.13 0.50
N MET A 65 17.83 -23.18 -0.84
CA MET A 65 18.18 -24.35 -1.65
C MET A 65 19.54 -24.22 -2.34
N ALA A 66 20.12 -23.03 -2.38
CA ALA A 66 21.49 -22.85 -2.86
C ALA A 66 22.45 -23.59 -1.90
N ALA A 67 23.31 -24.44 -2.46
CA ALA A 67 24.35 -25.11 -1.69
C ALA A 67 25.14 -24.07 -0.87
N PRO A 68 25.52 -24.37 0.39
CA PRO A 68 26.22 -23.41 1.24
C PRO A 68 27.49 -22.94 0.52
N VAL A 69 27.49 -21.67 0.08
CA VAL A 69 28.72 -21.01 -0.36
C VAL A 69 29.61 -20.89 0.87
N PRO A 70 30.88 -21.34 0.81
CA PRO A 70 31.80 -21.15 1.91
C PRO A 70 31.87 -19.65 2.22
N SER A 71 31.44 -19.29 3.42
CA SER A 71 31.66 -17.97 4.00
C SER A 71 33.16 -17.84 4.19
N GLU A 72 33.85 -17.34 3.15
CA GLU A 72 35.25 -16.96 3.27
C GLU A 72 35.31 -15.83 4.29
N ALA A 73 35.76 -16.21 5.47
CA ALA A 73 35.79 -15.43 6.68
C ALA A 73 36.34 -14.03 6.43
N ALA A 74 35.53 -13.01 6.71
CA ALA A 74 36.00 -11.64 6.81
C ALA A 74 37.13 -11.56 7.85
N PRO A 75 38.31 -11.00 7.51
CA PRO A 75 39.36 -10.78 8.48
C PRO A 75 38.86 -9.79 9.54
N ARG A 76 39.10 -10.14 10.81
CA ARG A 76 38.76 -9.30 11.96
C ARG A 76 39.56 -8.00 11.98
#